data_AF-A0A178AP15-F1
#
_entry.id   AF-A0A178AP15-F1
#
_cell.length_a   1.000
_cell.length_b   1.000
_cell.length_c   1.000
_cell.angle_alpha   90.00
_cell.angle_beta   90.00
_cell.angle_gamma   90.00
#
_symmetry.space_group_name_H-M   'P 1'
#
loop_
_entity.id
_entity.type
_entity.pdbx_description
1 polymer ?
#
loop_
_entity_poly.entity_id
_entity_poly.type
_entity_poly.pdbx_seq_one_letter_code
_entity_poly.pdbx_strand_id
1 'polypeptide(L)'
;MATTEFIINTRGMRYSGNGLAALKNSKLDTILKVHDACKDRALTVKLIGTNSPDVAERVWLGKEEECRPPQPAKGRHIGKYALTTELAPWVKTALENYRPSKQALELTRPFAAEYHDMINNERALSTGWHDIDAIELTYQSTLEICADIMLAANKCDDPVHFAAQLHASNAGGDDHFLPWGRLLTGLTCDPPIVAQFPFYLLMCQSFTLEPDIVRENFVYSALTGVDWARGQNKFNDRIAAFERLARASVPSLDDTEVHGDRCYWRLSLAYIRAMNDCENSRAFDAPREAAVDHGLDLDLVIFARALDTIGSSYMGRDGASFLDDQGMDSLIGCGLANDVMDLHTDIFTGETRNLIRLVYPSGYSMPHAIQTMSTVLSSMLCEILRGHHRARLSNREDGRISSSSPPYNFCRARHRRIFETLEIYSERYPQFWEWVWEIYNNAKAQVTAAALAEPLVCGLKRAVTQGSLPASPRTTYFKAYWSMIEDGVDQADMKSARPLGVPPSLASIIRKIHNLWHGQLLDTSKASGWGREFDSKSDKLFGEAGEILEAQGGSVNDDAYRFCIAYGRLSMGLPYVAYHAVDAIIMAYGAVAPWEEVLEAP
;
A
#
# COMPACT_ATOMS: atom_id res chain seq x y z
N MET A 1 -5.89 35.45 18.22
CA MET A 1 -4.58 34.78 18.24
C MET A 1 -4.17 34.57 16.79
N ALA A 2 -2.93 34.91 16.42
CA ALA A 2 -2.44 34.60 15.07
C ALA A 2 -2.42 33.08 14.90
N THR A 3 -3.12 32.56 13.90
CA THR A 3 -3.02 31.16 13.48
C THR A 3 -1.60 30.92 13.00
N THR A 4 -0.78 30.27 13.81
CA THR A 4 0.51 29.73 13.39
C THR A 4 0.23 28.77 12.23
N GLU A 5 0.73 29.07 11.03
CA GLU A 5 0.63 28.11 9.92
C GLU A 5 1.36 26.82 10.33
N PHE A 6 0.65 25.69 10.33
CA PHE A 6 1.22 24.37 10.57
C PHE A 6 2.04 23.96 9.35
N ILE A 7 3.28 24.44 9.28
CA ILE A 7 4.21 24.13 8.20
C ILE A 7 5.11 22.98 8.63
N ILE A 8 5.00 21.84 7.93
CA ILE A 8 5.81 20.65 8.17
C ILE A 8 7.27 20.94 7.82
N ASN A 9 8.20 20.51 8.68
CA ASN A 9 9.62 20.74 8.49
C ASN A 9 10.24 19.75 7.48
N THR A 10 10.08 20.02 6.17
CA THR A 10 10.68 19.20 5.10
C THR A 10 12.21 19.14 5.14
N ARG A 11 12.89 20.06 5.86
CA ARG A 11 14.34 19.98 6.09
C ARG A 11 14.73 18.88 7.08
N GLY A 12 13.77 18.37 7.87
CA GLY A 12 13.93 17.19 8.71
C GLY A 12 14.06 15.89 7.90
N MET A 13 13.66 15.88 6.63
CA MET A 13 13.90 14.73 5.73
C MET A 13 15.39 14.58 5.43
N ARG A 14 15.95 13.42 5.78
CA ARG A 14 17.39 13.16 5.72
C ARG A 14 17.77 12.50 4.41
N TYR A 15 18.74 13.09 3.72
CA TYR A 15 19.30 12.56 2.48
C TYR A 15 20.82 12.55 2.57
N SER A 16 21.46 11.60 1.87
CA SER A 16 22.90 11.72 1.58
C SER A 16 23.13 12.95 0.68
N GLY A 17 24.33 13.53 0.73
CA GLY A 17 24.67 14.68 -0.13
C GLY A 17 24.43 14.40 -1.61
N ASN A 18 24.83 13.21 -2.07
CA ASN A 18 24.61 12.76 -3.44
C ASN A 18 23.12 12.54 -3.76
N GLY A 19 22.36 11.95 -2.84
CA GLY A 19 20.92 11.74 -3.02
C GLY A 19 20.15 13.06 -3.13
N LEU A 20 20.47 14.04 -2.27
CA LEU A 20 19.87 15.37 -2.34
C LEU A 20 20.25 16.11 -3.62
N ALA A 21 21.51 15.99 -4.07
CA ALA A 21 21.95 16.57 -5.33
C ALA A 21 21.21 15.95 -6.52
N ALA A 22 21.03 14.62 -6.53
CA ALA A 22 20.27 13.92 -7.56
C ALA A 22 18.80 14.36 -7.59
N LEU A 23 18.14 14.51 -6.44
CA LEU A 23 16.77 15.04 -6.36
C LEU A 23 16.67 16.44 -6.97
N LYS A 24 17.55 17.36 -6.54
CA LYS A 24 17.56 18.75 -7.05
C LYS A 24 17.82 18.83 -8.56
N ASN A 25 18.65 17.94 -9.08
CA ASN A 25 19.04 17.92 -10.50
C ASN A 25 18.09 17.09 -11.39
N SER A 26 17.08 16.43 -10.81
CA SER A 26 16.15 15.57 -11.57
C SER A 26 15.27 16.34 -12.55
N LYS A 27 15.07 17.65 -12.33
CA LYS A 27 14.21 18.54 -13.12
C LYS A 27 12.77 18.03 -13.27
N LEU A 28 12.29 17.21 -12.33
CA LEU A 28 10.98 16.54 -12.41
C LEU A 28 9.83 17.52 -12.68
N ASP A 29 9.82 18.68 -12.03
CA ASP A 29 8.81 19.73 -12.24
C ASP A 29 8.66 20.17 -13.70
N THR A 30 9.69 19.97 -14.53
CA THR A 30 9.70 20.39 -15.94
C THR A 30 9.52 19.23 -16.93
N ILE A 31 9.82 18.00 -16.52
CA ILE A 31 9.86 16.84 -17.42
C ILE A 31 8.71 15.86 -17.21
N LEU A 32 8.01 15.94 -16.08
CA LEU A 32 6.91 15.02 -15.78
C LEU A 32 5.81 15.21 -16.83
N LYS A 33 5.46 14.11 -17.50
CA LYS A 33 4.36 14.12 -18.47
C LYS A 33 3.03 14.12 -17.73
N VAL A 34 2.05 14.81 -18.29
CA VAL A 34 0.65 14.61 -17.90
C VAL A 34 0.19 13.23 -18.36
N HIS A 35 -0.70 12.58 -17.59
CA HIS A 35 -1.22 11.25 -17.93
C HIS A 35 -1.84 11.18 -19.33
N ASP A 36 -2.52 12.25 -19.76
CA ASP A 36 -3.14 12.35 -21.10
C ASP A 36 -2.14 12.25 -22.27
N ALA A 37 -0.84 12.40 -22.01
CA ALA A 37 0.22 12.25 -23.00
C ALA A 37 0.71 10.79 -23.15
N CYS A 38 0.15 9.84 -22.39
CA CYS A 38 0.49 8.43 -22.48
C CYS A 38 -0.10 7.81 -23.75
N LYS A 39 0.75 7.13 -24.53
CA LYS A 39 0.42 6.62 -25.88
C LYS A 39 -0.54 5.43 -25.87
N ASP A 40 -0.78 4.82 -24.71
CA ASP A 40 -1.44 3.53 -24.57
C ASP A 40 -2.97 3.61 -24.34
N ARG A 41 -3.61 4.70 -24.80
CA ARG A 41 -5.08 4.82 -24.89
C ARG A 41 -5.75 3.71 -25.72
N ALA A 42 -4.95 2.96 -26.48
CA ALA A 42 -5.39 1.89 -27.38
C ALA A 42 -5.53 0.51 -26.70
N LEU A 43 -5.17 0.36 -25.43
CA LEU A 43 -5.50 -0.83 -24.62
C LEU A 43 -6.97 -0.77 -24.16
N THR A 44 -7.90 -0.55 -25.08
CA THR A 44 -9.27 -0.97 -24.86
C THR A 44 -9.25 -2.49 -25.02
N VAL A 45 -9.20 -3.22 -23.90
CA VAL A 45 -9.55 -4.65 -23.91
C VAL A 45 -10.89 -4.73 -24.65
N LYS A 46 -11.01 -5.65 -25.61
CA LYS A 46 -12.24 -5.82 -26.40
C LYS A 46 -13.41 -5.90 -25.42
N LEU A 47 -14.20 -4.83 -25.35
CA LEU A 47 -15.51 -4.81 -24.70
C LEU A 47 -16.33 -5.90 -25.39
N ILE A 48 -16.34 -7.10 -24.82
CA ILE A 48 -17.35 -8.10 -25.16
C ILE A 48 -18.64 -7.47 -24.67
N GLY A 49 -19.44 -7.01 -25.63
CA GLY A 49 -20.60 -6.18 -25.37
C GLY A 49 -21.51 -6.80 -24.32
N THR A 50 -21.75 -6.05 -23.25
CA THR A 50 -22.79 -6.37 -22.29
C THR A 50 -23.66 -5.14 -22.11
N ASN A 51 -24.93 -5.29 -22.50
CA ASN A 51 -26.00 -4.35 -22.20
C ASN A 51 -25.96 -4.01 -20.70
N SER A 52 -25.55 -2.80 -20.35
CA SER A 52 -25.48 -2.32 -18.96
C SER A 52 -26.66 -1.40 -18.66
N PRO A 53 -27.23 -1.47 -17.43
CA PRO A 53 -28.37 -0.65 -17.02
C PRO A 53 -28.07 0.86 -17.01
N ASP A 54 -29.16 1.62 -17.04
CA ASP A 54 -29.18 3.07 -17.06
C ASP A 54 -28.72 3.65 -15.69
N VAL A 55 -28.25 4.90 -15.71
CA VAL A 55 -27.84 5.67 -14.51
C VAL A 55 -28.92 5.66 -13.41
N ALA A 56 -30.18 5.46 -13.79
CA ALA A 56 -31.35 5.39 -12.92
C ALA A 56 -31.36 4.26 -11.88
N GLU A 57 -30.53 3.21 -12.01
CA GLU A 57 -30.51 2.08 -11.05
C GLU A 57 -29.57 2.31 -9.85
N ARG A 58 -28.75 3.37 -9.85
CA ARG A 58 -27.85 3.69 -8.75
C ARG A 58 -28.60 4.39 -7.61
N VAL A 59 -28.66 3.73 -6.46
CA VAL A 59 -29.39 4.19 -5.27
C VAL A 59 -28.81 5.44 -4.61
N TRP A 60 -27.55 5.77 -4.88
CA TRP A 60 -26.80 6.85 -4.24
C TRP A 60 -26.72 8.14 -5.07
N LEU A 61 -27.45 8.23 -6.20
CA LEU A 61 -27.47 9.44 -7.04
C LEU A 61 -28.50 10.49 -6.59
N GLY A 62 -29.50 10.11 -5.80
CA GLY A 62 -30.40 11.06 -5.16
C GLY A 62 -29.64 11.85 -4.10
N LYS A 63 -29.81 13.17 -4.05
CA LYS A 63 -29.26 13.99 -2.95
C LYS A 63 -30.42 14.54 -2.14
N GLU A 64 -30.48 14.17 -0.87
CA GLU A 64 -31.47 14.72 0.06
C GLU A 64 -30.99 16.04 0.69
N GLU A 65 -29.68 16.21 0.82
CA GLU A 65 -29.05 17.37 1.45
C GLU A 65 -28.07 18.08 0.49
N GLU A 66 -28.06 19.43 0.53
CA GLU A 66 -27.09 20.22 -0.24
C GLU A 66 -25.73 20.23 0.46
N CYS A 67 -24.69 19.76 -0.25
CA CYS A 67 -23.33 19.85 0.26
C CYS A 67 -22.83 21.31 0.22
N ARG A 68 -22.24 21.78 1.33
CA ARG A 68 -21.50 23.04 1.32
C ARG A 68 -20.31 22.93 0.37
N PRO A 69 -19.97 23.99 -0.38
CA PRO A 69 -18.84 23.95 -1.30
C PRO A 69 -17.52 23.73 -0.53
N PRO A 70 -16.58 22.94 -1.08
CA PRO A 70 -15.31 22.69 -0.44
C PRO A 70 -14.50 23.99 -0.28
N GLN A 71 -13.87 24.17 0.87
CA GLN A 71 -13.08 25.35 1.20
C GLN A 71 -11.67 25.23 0.59
N PRO A 72 -11.06 26.34 0.12
CA PRO A 72 -9.68 26.36 -0.33
C PRO A 72 -8.71 25.94 0.78
N ALA A 73 -7.61 25.29 0.40
CA ALA A 73 -6.56 24.91 1.35
C ALA A 73 -5.93 26.11 2.05
N LYS A 74 -5.68 25.95 3.36
CA LYS A 74 -4.97 26.92 4.20
C LYS A 74 -3.76 26.23 4.84
N GLY A 75 -2.57 26.77 4.61
CA GLY A 75 -1.31 26.31 5.24
C GLY A 75 -0.63 25.09 4.58
N ARG A 76 -1.33 23.96 4.43
CA ARG A 76 -0.74 22.73 3.88
C ARG A 76 -0.85 22.67 2.35
N HIS A 77 0.19 22.19 1.65
CA HIS A 77 0.21 22.03 0.19
C HIS A 77 -0.42 20.69 -0.23
N ILE A 78 -1.66 20.47 0.20
CA ILE A 78 -2.40 19.23 0.02
C ILE A 78 -3.25 19.23 -1.26
N GLY A 79 -3.49 20.40 -1.85
CA GLY A 79 -4.30 20.53 -3.04
C GLY A 79 -4.98 21.87 -3.16
N LYS A 80 -5.96 21.93 -4.07
CA LYS A 80 -6.82 23.11 -4.27
C LYS A 80 -7.76 23.33 -3.08
N TYR A 81 -8.37 22.25 -2.56
CA TYR A 81 -9.24 22.29 -1.40
C TYR A 81 -8.51 21.83 -0.16
N ALA A 82 -9.09 22.15 0.99
CA ALA A 82 -8.45 21.95 2.28
C ALA A 82 -7.89 20.54 2.43
N LEU A 83 -8.54 19.50 1.87
CA LEU A 83 -8.12 18.09 1.99
C LEU A 83 -8.44 17.17 0.80
N THR A 84 -9.00 17.72 -0.26
CA THR A 84 -9.25 17.03 -1.52
C THR A 84 -8.63 17.84 -2.66
N THR A 85 -7.93 17.17 -3.58
CA THR A 85 -7.61 17.79 -4.87
C THR A 85 -8.76 17.56 -5.85
N GLU A 86 -8.71 18.23 -7.00
CA GLU A 86 -9.56 17.81 -8.11
C GLU A 86 -9.21 16.38 -8.53
N LEU A 87 -10.23 15.62 -8.94
CA LEU A 87 -10.06 14.32 -9.57
C LEU A 87 -9.17 14.43 -10.81
N ALA A 88 -8.22 13.51 -10.93
CA ALA A 88 -7.34 13.34 -12.08
C ALA A 88 -8.15 13.21 -13.38
N PRO A 89 -7.75 13.86 -14.50
CA PRO A 89 -8.49 13.80 -15.75
C PRO A 89 -8.73 12.38 -16.28
N TRP A 90 -7.73 11.49 -16.12
CA TRP A 90 -7.86 10.09 -16.54
C TRP A 90 -8.87 9.32 -15.68
N VAL A 91 -8.94 9.60 -14.37
CA VAL A 91 -9.94 9.03 -13.47
C VAL A 91 -11.34 9.50 -13.85
N LYS A 92 -11.52 10.81 -14.11
CA LYS A 92 -12.81 11.34 -14.59
C LYS A 92 -13.24 10.63 -15.87
N THR A 93 -12.33 10.50 -16.83
CA THR A 93 -12.59 9.81 -18.09
C THR A 93 -12.97 8.34 -17.86
N ALA A 94 -12.28 7.64 -16.96
CA ALA A 94 -12.58 6.25 -16.63
C ALA A 94 -14.01 6.14 -16.02
N LEU A 95 -14.31 6.96 -15.01
CA LEU A 95 -15.61 6.96 -14.32
C LEU A 95 -16.77 7.38 -15.22
N GLU A 96 -16.58 8.35 -16.12
CA GLU A 96 -17.59 8.76 -17.11
C GLU A 96 -17.98 7.62 -18.06
N ASN A 97 -17.02 6.73 -18.36
CA ASN A 97 -17.22 5.58 -19.23
C ASN A 97 -17.60 4.30 -18.47
N TYR A 98 -17.48 4.30 -17.14
CA TYR A 98 -17.81 3.13 -16.33
C TYR A 98 -19.31 2.85 -16.32
N ARG A 99 -19.65 1.59 -16.59
CA ARG A 99 -21.02 1.09 -16.63
C ARG A 99 -21.06 -0.22 -15.83
N PRO A 100 -21.44 -0.17 -14.54
CA PRO A 100 -21.47 -1.36 -13.68
C PRO A 100 -22.32 -2.47 -14.28
N SER A 101 -22.00 -3.72 -13.99
CA SER A 101 -22.92 -4.80 -14.32
C SER A 101 -24.18 -4.72 -13.46
N LYS A 102 -25.31 -5.21 -13.98
CA LYS A 102 -26.55 -5.32 -13.20
C LYS A 102 -26.35 -6.15 -11.92
N GLN A 103 -25.53 -7.20 -12.02
CA GLN A 103 -25.21 -8.08 -10.89
C GLN A 103 -24.42 -7.33 -9.81
N ALA A 104 -23.48 -6.46 -10.19
CA ALA A 104 -22.76 -5.62 -9.23
C ALA A 104 -23.71 -4.63 -8.54
N LEU A 105 -24.58 -3.95 -9.29
CA LEU A 105 -25.58 -3.04 -8.69
C LEU A 105 -26.54 -3.77 -7.75
N GLU A 106 -26.99 -4.98 -8.10
CA GLU A 106 -27.84 -5.79 -7.22
C GLU A 106 -27.10 -6.22 -5.95
N LEU A 107 -25.83 -6.61 -6.06
CA LEU A 107 -24.99 -7.02 -4.94
C LEU A 107 -24.69 -5.86 -3.99
N THR A 108 -24.29 -4.70 -4.52
CA THR A 108 -23.87 -3.55 -3.71
C THR A 108 -25.02 -2.74 -3.16
N ARG A 109 -26.24 -2.86 -3.72
CA ARG A 109 -27.41 -2.04 -3.38
C ARG A 109 -27.60 -1.76 -1.87
N PRO A 110 -27.68 -2.77 -0.98
CA PRO A 110 -27.93 -2.50 0.44
C PRO A 110 -26.77 -1.73 1.09
N PHE A 111 -25.53 -2.07 0.76
CA PHE A 111 -24.33 -1.46 1.34
C PHE A 111 -24.08 -0.05 0.79
N ALA A 112 -24.33 0.16 -0.50
CA ALA A 112 -24.25 1.46 -1.16
C ALA A 112 -25.30 2.44 -0.61
N ALA A 113 -26.51 1.95 -0.29
CA ALA A 113 -27.57 2.75 0.34
C ALA A 113 -27.19 3.15 1.77
N GLU A 114 -26.74 2.20 2.60
CA GLU A 114 -26.30 2.50 3.97
C GLU A 114 -25.13 3.50 4.00
N TYR A 115 -24.16 3.31 3.10
CA TYR A 115 -23.05 4.24 2.96
C TYR A 115 -23.51 5.63 2.51
N HIS A 116 -24.46 5.72 1.57
CA HIS A 116 -25.05 6.98 1.10
C HIS A 116 -25.80 7.72 2.22
N ASP A 117 -26.57 7.01 3.03
CA ASP A 117 -27.29 7.59 4.18
C ASP A 117 -26.31 8.20 5.19
N MET A 118 -25.21 7.49 5.45
CA MET A 118 -24.13 8.01 6.30
C MET A 118 -23.47 9.26 5.68
N ILE A 119 -23.21 9.26 4.37
CA ILE A 119 -22.72 10.44 3.65
C ILE A 119 -23.68 11.62 3.80
N ASN A 120 -25.00 11.41 3.68
CA ASN A 120 -26.00 12.47 3.83
C ASN A 120 -25.98 13.07 5.24
N ASN A 121 -25.81 12.25 6.28
CA ASN A 121 -25.62 12.74 7.65
C ASN A 121 -24.36 13.62 7.76
N GLU A 122 -23.26 13.23 7.11
CA GLU A 122 -22.03 14.04 7.09
C GLU A 122 -22.19 15.32 6.27
N ARG A 123 -22.96 15.32 5.17
CA ARG A 123 -23.29 16.54 4.41
C ARG A 123 -23.98 17.58 5.29
N ALA A 124 -24.97 17.15 6.09
CA ALA A 124 -25.71 18.02 7.00
C ALA A 124 -24.82 18.66 8.08
N LEU A 125 -23.80 17.93 8.54
CA LEU A 125 -22.84 18.38 9.55
C LEU A 125 -21.62 19.11 8.97
N SER A 126 -21.42 19.01 7.65
CA SER A 126 -20.19 19.44 6.99
C SER A 126 -19.92 20.93 7.19
N THR A 127 -18.66 21.24 7.46
CA THR A 127 -18.15 22.61 7.46
C THR A 127 -17.75 23.09 6.05
N GLY A 128 -17.86 22.22 5.04
CA GLY A 128 -17.29 22.41 3.72
C GLY A 128 -15.77 22.19 3.70
N TRP A 129 -15.18 21.54 4.71
CA TRP A 129 -13.74 21.29 4.73
C TRP A 129 -13.34 20.26 3.67
N HIS A 130 -14.14 19.21 3.49
CA HIS A 130 -13.90 18.16 2.50
C HIS A 130 -14.87 18.25 1.33
N ASP A 131 -14.42 17.84 0.14
CA ASP A 131 -15.31 17.58 -0.99
C ASP A 131 -15.99 16.21 -0.82
N ILE A 132 -17.05 16.19 -0.02
CA ILE A 132 -17.80 14.97 0.31
C ILE A 132 -18.39 14.32 -0.95
N ASP A 133 -18.77 15.13 -1.94
CA ASP A 133 -19.32 14.62 -3.20
C ASP A 133 -18.25 13.88 -4.02
N ALA A 134 -17.03 14.42 -4.11
CA ALA A 134 -15.92 13.72 -4.74
C ALA A 134 -15.58 12.43 -3.98
N ILE A 135 -15.55 12.47 -2.65
CA ILE A 135 -15.29 11.30 -1.80
C ILE A 135 -16.35 10.22 -2.04
N GLU A 136 -17.64 10.57 -2.00
CA GLU A 136 -18.73 9.64 -2.26
C GLU A 136 -18.60 9.02 -3.65
N LEU A 137 -18.44 9.85 -4.68
CA LEU A 137 -18.29 9.38 -6.07
C LEU A 137 -17.18 8.35 -6.16
N THR A 138 -16.04 8.63 -5.54
CA THR A 138 -14.90 7.72 -5.59
C THR A 138 -15.17 6.40 -4.87
N TYR A 139 -15.65 6.43 -3.63
CA TYR A 139 -15.87 5.22 -2.85
C TYR A 139 -17.04 4.38 -3.33
N GLN A 140 -18.14 4.99 -3.78
CA GLN A 140 -19.25 4.26 -4.40
C GLN A 140 -18.81 3.60 -5.71
N SER A 141 -18.04 4.30 -6.54
CA SER A 141 -17.51 3.72 -7.78
C SER A 141 -16.54 2.57 -7.47
N THR A 142 -15.66 2.72 -6.48
CA THR A 142 -14.78 1.63 -6.06
C THR A 142 -15.55 0.43 -5.53
N LEU A 143 -16.60 0.63 -4.71
CA LEU A 143 -17.48 -0.45 -4.23
C LEU A 143 -18.12 -1.21 -5.40
N GLU A 144 -18.66 -0.49 -6.38
CA GLU A 144 -19.23 -1.09 -7.59
C GLU A 144 -18.18 -1.87 -8.41
N ILE A 145 -16.99 -1.29 -8.62
CA ILE A 145 -15.90 -1.92 -9.40
C ILE A 145 -15.40 -3.19 -8.70
N CYS A 146 -15.18 -3.13 -7.39
CA CYS A 146 -14.76 -4.27 -6.60
C CYS A 146 -15.83 -5.37 -6.60
N ALA A 147 -17.11 -5.02 -6.59
CA ALA A 147 -18.19 -6.00 -6.75
C ALA A 147 -18.15 -6.70 -8.11
N ASP A 148 -17.91 -5.97 -9.20
CA ASP A 148 -17.71 -6.57 -10.54
C ASP A 148 -16.51 -7.53 -10.55
N ILE A 149 -15.39 -7.16 -9.93
CA ILE A 149 -14.20 -8.02 -9.78
C ILE A 149 -14.53 -9.29 -9.00
N MET A 150 -15.19 -9.18 -7.85
CA MET A 150 -15.59 -10.34 -7.03
C MET A 150 -16.55 -11.26 -7.78
N LEU A 151 -17.53 -10.68 -8.49
CA LEU A 151 -18.48 -11.42 -9.31
C LEU A 151 -17.82 -12.14 -10.48
N ALA A 152 -16.76 -11.56 -11.05
CA ALA A 152 -15.97 -12.20 -12.10
C ALA A 152 -15.12 -13.34 -11.54
N ALA A 153 -14.42 -13.13 -10.42
CA ALA A 153 -13.66 -14.15 -9.72
C ALA A 153 -14.53 -15.37 -9.34
N ASN A 154 -15.78 -15.12 -8.92
CA ASN A 154 -16.75 -16.14 -8.56
C ASN A 154 -17.26 -17.00 -9.74
N LYS A 155 -16.87 -16.68 -10.97
CA LYS A 155 -17.19 -17.51 -12.15
C LYS A 155 -16.06 -18.47 -12.52
N CYS A 156 -15.04 -18.61 -11.67
CA CYS A 156 -13.90 -19.49 -11.94
C CYS A 156 -14.29 -20.98 -11.89
N ASP A 157 -13.68 -21.76 -12.78
CA ASP A 157 -13.89 -23.21 -12.86
C ASP A 157 -13.03 -23.99 -11.85
N ASP A 158 -11.93 -23.41 -11.37
CA ASP A 158 -11.00 -23.99 -10.39
C ASP A 158 -10.80 -23.04 -9.18
N PRO A 159 -11.74 -23.05 -8.22
CA PRO A 159 -11.66 -22.21 -7.04
C PRO A 159 -10.58 -22.70 -6.08
N VAL A 160 -9.97 -21.76 -5.36
CA VAL A 160 -9.09 -22.08 -4.26
C VAL A 160 -9.88 -22.71 -3.11
N HIS A 161 -9.31 -23.76 -2.49
CA HIS A 161 -9.79 -24.20 -1.18
C HIS A 161 -9.11 -23.33 -0.14
N PHE A 162 -9.89 -22.49 0.54
CA PHE A 162 -9.39 -21.55 1.53
C PHE A 162 -8.48 -22.23 2.55
N ALA A 163 -7.19 -21.89 2.50
CA ALA A 163 -6.22 -22.37 3.47
C ALA A 163 -6.49 -21.65 4.78
N ALA A 164 -7.24 -22.28 5.70
CA ALA A 164 -7.63 -21.68 6.97
C ALA A 164 -6.40 -21.19 7.79
N GLN A 165 -5.23 -21.79 7.59
CA GLN A 165 -3.95 -21.34 8.18
C GLN A 165 -3.43 -20.00 7.63
N LEU A 166 -3.85 -19.59 6.43
CA LEU A 166 -3.54 -18.28 5.82
C LEU A 166 -4.67 -17.26 6.01
N HIS A 167 -5.87 -17.68 6.43
CA HIS A 167 -6.95 -16.76 6.81
C HIS A 167 -6.74 -16.20 8.22
N ALA A 168 -7.00 -14.90 8.38
CA ALA A 168 -6.64 -13.99 9.48
C ALA A 168 -7.09 -14.35 10.93
N SER A 169 -7.47 -15.58 11.25
CA SER A 169 -8.10 -15.93 12.53
C SER A 169 -7.27 -16.76 13.51
N ASN A 170 -6.04 -17.16 13.15
CA ASN A 170 -5.11 -17.87 14.04
C ASN A 170 -3.88 -17.00 14.44
N ALA A 171 -4.04 -15.67 14.50
CA ALA A 171 -3.00 -14.67 14.80
C ALA A 171 -2.38 -14.76 16.22
N GLY A 172 -1.69 -15.87 16.51
CA GLY A 172 -0.64 -15.96 17.53
C GLY A 172 0.70 -15.85 16.83
N GLY A 173 1.19 -14.63 16.61
CA GLY A 173 2.44 -14.38 15.87
C GLY A 173 2.86 -12.90 15.84
N ASP A 174 1.93 -12.00 16.14
CA ASP A 174 2.14 -10.55 16.03
C ASP A 174 2.71 -9.89 17.29
N ASP A 175 3.18 -10.65 18.26
CA ASP A 175 3.65 -10.13 19.57
C ASP A 175 4.80 -9.12 19.43
N HIS A 176 5.56 -9.20 18.34
CA HIS A 176 6.60 -8.22 18.01
C HIS A 176 6.04 -6.79 17.81
N PHE A 177 4.73 -6.62 17.56
CA PHE A 177 4.06 -5.32 17.46
C PHE A 177 3.67 -4.72 18.81
N LEU A 178 3.61 -5.50 19.89
CA LEU A 178 3.27 -5.02 21.24
C LEU A 178 4.10 -3.79 21.68
N PRO A 179 5.45 -3.79 21.61
CA PRO A 179 6.23 -2.62 22.02
C PRO A 179 5.96 -1.41 21.12
N TRP A 180 5.69 -1.61 19.83
CA TRP A 180 5.34 -0.53 18.90
C TRP A 180 3.97 0.06 19.23
N GLY A 181 2.97 -0.77 19.54
CA GLY A 181 1.66 -0.31 19.99
C GLY A 181 1.75 0.59 21.21
N ARG A 182 2.54 0.18 22.22
CA ARG A 182 2.76 0.98 23.44
C ARG A 182 3.51 2.27 23.16
N LEU A 183 4.59 2.22 22.37
CA LEU A 183 5.37 3.40 21.98
C LEU A 183 4.51 4.45 21.25
N LEU A 184 3.66 4.01 20.32
CA LEU A 184 2.94 4.89 19.41
C LEU A 184 1.62 5.40 20.00
N THR A 185 0.86 4.51 20.62
CA THR A 185 -0.51 4.82 21.11
C THR A 185 -0.55 5.08 22.61
N GLY A 186 0.47 4.65 23.37
CA GLY A 186 0.41 4.60 24.83
C GLY A 186 -0.50 3.49 25.39
N LEU A 187 -1.07 2.64 24.52
CA LEU A 187 -1.97 1.55 24.87
C LEU A 187 -1.34 0.20 24.53
N THR A 188 -1.83 -0.86 25.18
CA THR A 188 -1.58 -2.22 24.71
C THR A 188 -2.58 -2.53 23.60
N CYS A 189 -2.11 -2.48 22.35
CA CYS A 189 -2.88 -2.86 21.17
C CYS A 189 -3.19 -4.37 21.24
N ASP A 190 -4.46 -4.73 21.36
CA ASP A 190 -4.89 -6.11 21.51
C ASP A 190 -6.07 -6.44 20.57
N PRO A 191 -5.90 -7.30 19.53
CA PRO A 191 -4.68 -8.04 19.19
C PRO A 191 -3.52 -7.14 18.73
N PRO A 192 -2.25 -7.56 18.91
CA PRO A 192 -1.07 -6.75 18.57
C PRO A 192 -1.05 -6.22 17.14
N ILE A 193 -1.63 -6.96 16.19
CA ILE A 193 -1.71 -6.59 14.77
C ILE A 193 -2.36 -5.23 14.52
N VAL A 194 -3.24 -4.73 15.41
CA VAL A 194 -3.85 -3.40 15.22
C VAL A 194 -2.81 -2.28 15.32
N ALA A 195 -1.63 -2.52 15.91
CA ALA A 195 -0.52 -1.58 15.94
C ALA A 195 0.20 -1.43 14.59
N GLN A 196 -0.14 -2.25 13.58
CA GLN A 196 0.43 -2.17 12.24
C GLN A 196 0.07 -0.84 11.55
N PHE A 197 -1.17 -0.35 11.71
CA PHE A 197 -1.62 0.93 11.16
C PHE A 197 -0.91 2.15 11.77
N PRO A 198 -0.81 2.31 13.11
CA PRO A 198 -0.03 3.41 13.66
C PRO A 198 1.46 3.28 13.35
N PHE A 199 2.01 2.07 13.29
CA PHE A 199 3.38 1.88 12.82
C PHE A 199 3.52 2.34 11.37
N TYR A 200 2.51 2.13 10.53
CA TYR A 200 2.53 2.65 9.18
C TYR A 200 2.60 4.16 9.12
N LEU A 201 1.78 4.84 9.93
CA LEU A 201 1.83 6.30 10.01
C LEU A 201 3.21 6.80 10.44
N LEU A 202 3.92 6.06 11.30
CA LEU A 202 5.30 6.38 11.67
C LEU A 202 6.27 6.27 10.49
N MET A 203 6.08 5.28 9.61
CA MET A 203 6.89 5.12 8.39
C MET A 203 6.61 6.24 7.38
N CYS A 204 5.35 6.68 7.32
CA CYS A 204 4.92 7.82 6.54
C CYS A 204 5.59 9.09 7.07
N GLN A 205 6.68 9.50 6.41
CA GLN A 205 7.46 10.69 6.76
C GLN A 205 6.64 11.99 6.81
N SER A 206 5.36 11.93 6.40
CA SER A 206 4.34 12.95 6.62
C SER A 206 4.03 13.22 8.08
N PHE A 207 3.90 12.19 8.92
CA PHE A 207 3.42 12.33 10.30
C PHE A 207 4.54 12.55 11.32
N THR A 208 5.70 11.93 11.13
CA THR A 208 6.86 12.05 12.04
C THR A 208 7.55 13.41 12.02
N LEU A 209 7.23 14.27 11.06
CA LEU A 209 7.80 15.61 10.93
C LEU A 209 6.78 16.71 11.21
N GLU A 210 5.58 16.35 11.68
CA GLU A 210 4.56 17.30 12.10
C GLU A 210 5.06 18.12 13.29
N PRO A 211 4.78 19.43 13.35
CA PRO A 211 5.18 20.28 14.48
C PRO A 211 4.60 19.80 15.83
N ASP A 212 3.42 19.19 15.79
CA ASP A 212 2.74 18.59 16.94
C ASP A 212 2.42 17.12 16.63
N ILE A 213 3.36 16.21 16.91
CA ILE A 213 3.08 14.77 16.92
C ILE A 213 2.20 14.47 18.14
N VAL A 214 0.89 14.46 17.93
CA VAL A 214 -0.09 14.08 18.94
C VAL A 214 -0.28 12.56 18.93
N ARG A 215 -0.12 11.94 20.11
CA ARG A 215 -0.32 10.50 20.33
C ARG A 215 -1.68 10.02 19.83
N GLU A 216 -2.66 10.91 19.90
CA GLU A 216 -4.03 10.68 19.44
C GLU A 216 -4.05 10.23 17.97
N ASN A 217 -3.22 10.76 17.08
CA ASN A 217 -3.18 10.35 15.65
C ASN A 217 -2.89 8.85 15.49
N PHE A 218 -2.00 8.31 16.32
CA PHE A 218 -1.70 6.89 16.32
C PHE A 218 -2.86 6.07 16.92
N VAL A 219 -3.58 6.61 17.91
CA VAL A 219 -4.80 5.97 18.43
C VAL A 219 -5.90 5.94 17.37
N TYR A 220 -6.13 7.03 16.64
CA TYR A 220 -7.08 7.08 15.52
C TYR A 220 -6.72 6.04 14.45
N SER A 221 -5.44 5.96 14.06
CA SER A 221 -4.97 4.96 13.11
C SER A 221 -5.19 3.53 13.57
N ALA A 222 -4.96 3.27 14.86
CA ALA A 222 -5.23 1.95 15.44
C ALA A 222 -6.73 1.59 15.40
N LEU A 223 -7.64 2.58 15.48
CA LEU A 223 -9.08 2.35 15.31
C LEU A 223 -9.45 1.92 13.89
N THR A 224 -8.73 2.34 12.84
CA THR A 224 -8.91 1.76 11.49
C THR A 224 -8.57 0.28 11.48
N GLY A 225 -7.53 -0.11 12.23
CA GLY A 225 -7.13 -1.50 12.38
C GLY A 225 -8.15 -2.39 13.10
N VAL A 226 -9.06 -1.81 13.89
CA VAL A 226 -10.16 -2.54 14.55
C VAL A 226 -11.10 -3.10 13.49
N ASP A 227 -11.60 -2.26 12.59
CA ASP A 227 -12.56 -2.69 11.56
C ASP A 227 -11.90 -3.66 10.56
N TRP A 228 -10.61 -3.48 10.27
CA TRP A 228 -9.86 -4.43 9.44
C TRP A 228 -9.61 -5.80 10.12
N ALA A 229 -9.41 -5.83 11.44
CA ALA A 229 -9.16 -7.07 12.18
C ALA A 229 -10.44 -7.85 12.55
N ARG A 230 -11.62 -7.22 12.43
CA ARG A 230 -12.91 -7.87 12.70
C ARG A 230 -13.15 -8.99 11.70
N GLY A 231 -13.56 -10.16 12.20
CA GLY A 231 -13.85 -11.33 11.37
C GLY A 231 -14.65 -12.39 12.14
N GLN A 232 -14.90 -13.55 11.55
CA GLN A 232 -15.61 -14.66 12.22
C GLN A 232 -14.68 -15.44 13.18
N ASN A 233 -14.01 -14.76 14.12
CA ASN A 233 -12.98 -15.39 14.94
C ASN A 233 -13.03 -15.00 16.43
N LYS A 234 -12.20 -15.66 17.24
CA LYS A 234 -12.09 -15.50 18.70
C LYS A 234 -11.55 -14.13 19.14
N PHE A 235 -11.13 -13.27 18.21
CA PHE A 235 -10.57 -11.95 18.52
C PHE A 235 -11.63 -10.87 18.67
N ASN A 236 -12.89 -11.10 18.27
CA ASN A 236 -13.94 -10.09 18.35
C ASN A 236 -14.10 -9.48 19.76
N ASP A 237 -13.98 -10.29 20.80
CA ASP A 237 -14.04 -9.80 22.19
C ASP A 237 -12.83 -8.93 22.56
N ARG A 238 -11.62 -9.31 22.10
CA ARG A 238 -10.37 -8.54 22.30
C ARG A 238 -10.42 -7.22 21.55
N ILE A 239 -10.85 -7.27 20.29
CA ILE A 239 -11.04 -6.10 19.42
C ILE A 239 -12.06 -5.13 20.03
N ALA A 240 -13.21 -5.62 20.50
CA ALA A 240 -14.22 -4.79 21.15
C ALA A 240 -13.73 -4.20 22.49
N ALA A 241 -12.88 -4.93 23.23
CA ALA A 241 -12.25 -4.41 24.43
C ALA A 241 -11.24 -3.29 24.11
N PHE A 242 -10.37 -3.50 23.11
CA PHE A 242 -9.43 -2.48 22.66
C PHE A 242 -10.13 -1.24 22.10
N GLU A 243 -11.17 -1.39 21.28
CA GLU A 243 -11.91 -0.25 20.75
C GLU A 243 -12.47 0.63 21.88
N ARG A 244 -13.11 0.02 22.90
CA ARG A 244 -13.60 0.77 24.06
C ARG A 244 -12.48 1.52 24.78
N LEU A 245 -11.32 0.88 24.95
CA LEU A 245 -10.15 1.50 25.56
C LEU A 245 -9.62 2.68 24.73
N ALA A 246 -9.47 2.48 23.42
CA ALA A 246 -9.00 3.49 22.49
C ALA A 246 -9.94 4.71 22.45
N ARG A 247 -11.25 4.50 22.36
CA ARG A 247 -12.26 5.57 22.41
C ARG A 247 -12.21 6.32 23.74
N ALA A 248 -12.09 5.62 24.87
CA ALA A 248 -11.97 6.26 26.18
C ALA A 248 -10.67 7.09 26.32
N SER A 249 -9.60 6.72 25.62
CA SER A 249 -8.33 7.45 25.64
C SER A 249 -8.34 8.74 24.81
N VAL A 250 -9.30 8.89 23.89
CA VAL A 250 -9.48 10.10 23.08
C VAL A 250 -10.95 10.53 23.09
N PRO A 251 -11.44 11.16 24.20
CA PRO A 251 -12.86 11.50 24.35
C PRO A 251 -13.41 12.43 23.26
N SER A 252 -12.53 13.18 22.57
CA SER A 252 -12.89 14.09 21.47
C SER A 252 -12.98 13.44 20.09
N LEU A 253 -12.86 12.11 20.02
CA LEU A 253 -12.97 11.32 18.78
C LEU A 253 -14.28 11.55 18.03
N ASP A 254 -15.38 11.71 18.79
CA ASP A 254 -16.73 11.86 18.25
C ASP A 254 -17.23 13.32 18.33
N ASP A 255 -16.38 14.28 18.76
CA ASP A 255 -16.78 15.68 18.88
C ASP A 255 -16.98 16.31 17.51
N THR A 256 -18.19 16.76 17.23
CA THR A 256 -18.55 17.51 16.01
C THR A 256 -18.15 19.00 16.08
N GLU A 257 -17.82 19.50 17.27
CA GLU A 257 -17.57 20.93 17.54
C GLU A 257 -16.08 21.32 17.56
N VAL A 258 -15.16 20.36 17.58
CA VAL A 258 -13.73 20.66 17.62
C VAL A 258 -13.28 21.13 16.22
N HIS A 259 -12.50 22.21 16.19
CA HIS A 259 -12.00 22.94 15.01
C HIS A 259 -11.17 22.14 13.96
N GLY A 260 -11.31 20.82 13.87
CA GLY A 260 -10.81 19.98 12.79
C GLY A 260 -11.92 19.01 12.39
N ASP A 261 -12.64 19.33 11.33
CA ASP A 261 -13.66 18.45 10.73
C ASP A 261 -12.99 17.11 10.37
N ARG A 262 -13.42 16.01 10.99
CA ARG A 262 -12.85 14.66 10.78
C ARG A 262 -13.73 13.79 9.90
N CYS A 263 -14.64 14.38 9.11
CA CYS A 263 -15.60 13.60 8.34
C CYS A 263 -14.93 12.58 7.41
N TYR A 264 -13.78 12.87 6.80
CA TYR A 264 -13.05 11.89 5.98
C TYR A 264 -12.77 10.55 6.68
N TRP A 265 -12.46 10.56 7.98
CA TRP A 265 -12.28 9.30 8.72
C TRP A 265 -13.59 8.50 8.77
N ARG A 266 -14.69 9.16 9.13
CA ARG A 266 -16.00 8.52 9.23
C ARG A 266 -16.46 8.01 7.87
N LEU A 267 -16.25 8.81 6.81
CA LEU A 267 -16.50 8.43 5.42
C LEU A 267 -15.70 7.19 5.01
N SER A 268 -14.40 7.21 5.21
CA SER A 268 -13.51 6.11 4.82
C SER A 268 -13.76 4.83 5.64
N LEU A 269 -14.06 4.95 6.94
CA LEU A 269 -14.40 3.81 7.79
C LEU A 269 -15.73 3.17 7.38
N ALA A 270 -16.74 3.99 7.04
CA ALA A 270 -18.00 3.46 6.54
C ALA A 270 -17.85 2.78 5.17
N TYR A 271 -16.97 3.30 4.28
CA TYR A 271 -16.62 2.59 3.06
C TYR A 271 -15.98 1.23 3.34
N ILE A 272 -15.01 1.14 4.26
CA ILE A 272 -14.40 -0.15 4.64
C ILE A 272 -15.47 -1.12 5.14
N ARG A 273 -16.43 -0.66 5.94
CA ARG A 273 -17.56 -1.47 6.41
C ARG A 273 -18.43 -1.94 5.25
N ALA A 274 -18.82 -1.03 4.35
CA ALA A 274 -19.62 -1.37 3.19
C ALA A 274 -18.94 -2.42 2.30
N MET A 275 -17.62 -2.30 2.08
CA MET A 275 -16.83 -3.31 1.38
C MET A 275 -16.81 -4.65 2.10
N ASN A 276 -16.50 -4.64 3.40
CA ASN A 276 -16.46 -5.87 4.21
C ASN A 276 -17.82 -6.56 4.26
N ASP A 277 -18.90 -5.81 4.41
CA ASP A 277 -20.26 -6.37 4.43
C ASP A 277 -20.66 -6.91 3.05
N CYS A 278 -20.23 -6.27 1.97
CA CYS A 278 -20.37 -6.78 0.61
C CYS A 278 -19.65 -8.11 0.42
N GLU A 279 -18.37 -8.21 0.84
CA GLU A 279 -17.55 -9.43 0.79
C GLU A 279 -18.16 -10.58 1.60
N ASN A 280 -18.75 -10.26 2.75
CA ASN A 280 -19.34 -11.25 3.66
C ASN A 280 -20.84 -11.50 3.42
N SER A 281 -21.45 -10.83 2.45
CA SER A 281 -22.89 -10.95 2.15
C SER A 281 -23.29 -12.35 1.68
N ARG A 282 -22.34 -13.09 1.10
CA ARG A 282 -22.46 -14.47 0.66
C ARG A 282 -21.08 -15.09 0.47
N ALA A 283 -21.02 -16.40 0.28
CA ALA A 283 -19.79 -17.08 -0.11
C ALA A 283 -19.40 -16.67 -1.54
N PHE A 284 -18.13 -16.35 -1.73
CA PHE A 284 -17.52 -16.12 -3.04
C PHE A 284 -16.41 -17.12 -3.29
N ASP A 285 -16.39 -17.66 -4.50
CA ASP A 285 -15.28 -18.43 -5.03
C ASP A 285 -14.21 -17.48 -5.60
N ALA A 286 -12.94 -17.85 -5.46
CA ALA A 286 -11.82 -17.10 -6.00
C ALA A 286 -10.89 -18.03 -6.79
N PRO A 287 -10.39 -17.61 -7.97
CA PRO A 287 -9.56 -18.46 -8.80
C PRO A 287 -8.22 -18.77 -8.12
N ARG A 288 -7.69 -19.96 -8.36
CA ARG A 288 -6.33 -20.36 -7.96
C ARG A 288 -5.24 -19.76 -8.84
N GLU A 289 -5.62 -19.12 -9.93
CA GLU A 289 -4.69 -18.44 -10.84
C GLU A 289 -4.38 -17.01 -10.40
N ALA A 290 -3.28 -16.46 -10.91
CA ALA A 290 -2.94 -15.07 -10.69
C ALA A 290 -4.02 -14.15 -11.28
N ALA A 291 -4.37 -14.35 -12.55
CA ALA A 291 -5.24 -13.44 -13.28
C ALA A 291 -6.72 -13.65 -12.97
N VAL A 292 -7.48 -12.55 -12.84
CA VAL A 292 -8.94 -12.56 -12.79
C VAL A 292 -9.48 -11.97 -14.08
N ASP A 293 -10.31 -12.71 -14.83
CA ASP A 293 -10.96 -12.18 -16.04
C ASP A 293 -12.20 -11.35 -15.68
N HIS A 294 -11.98 -10.08 -15.33
CA HIS A 294 -13.03 -9.16 -14.90
C HIS A 294 -13.62 -8.31 -16.03
N GLY A 295 -12.99 -8.25 -17.21
CA GLY A 295 -13.49 -7.51 -18.38
C GLY A 295 -13.61 -5.99 -18.22
N LEU A 296 -12.97 -5.41 -17.20
CA LEU A 296 -13.00 -3.97 -16.91
C LEU A 296 -11.82 -3.24 -17.57
N ASP A 297 -11.98 -1.94 -17.82
CA ASP A 297 -10.88 -1.07 -18.27
C ASP A 297 -9.76 -1.01 -17.22
N LEU A 298 -8.50 -1.04 -17.67
CA LEU A 298 -7.34 -1.03 -16.77
C LEU A 298 -7.27 0.26 -15.93
N ASP A 299 -7.72 1.40 -16.45
CA ASP A 299 -7.80 2.63 -15.64
C ASP A 299 -8.77 2.45 -14.48
N LEU A 300 -9.92 1.82 -14.70
CA LEU A 300 -10.90 1.59 -13.63
C LEU A 300 -10.34 0.69 -12.53
N VAL A 301 -9.66 -0.38 -12.92
CA VAL A 301 -9.01 -1.31 -11.98
C VAL A 301 -7.93 -0.61 -11.17
N ILE A 302 -7.04 0.14 -11.83
CA ILE A 302 -5.94 0.83 -11.18
C ILE A 302 -6.47 1.94 -10.26
N PHE A 303 -7.49 2.68 -10.68
CA PHE A 303 -8.22 3.65 -9.86
C PHE A 303 -8.84 3.01 -8.62
N ALA A 304 -9.63 1.95 -8.83
CA ALA A 304 -10.36 1.29 -7.75
C ALA A 304 -9.37 0.76 -6.70
N ARG A 305 -8.30 0.08 -7.13
CA ARG A 305 -7.25 -0.40 -6.24
C ARG A 305 -6.63 0.73 -5.42
N ALA A 306 -6.32 1.87 -6.03
CA ALA A 306 -5.67 2.99 -5.34
C ALA A 306 -6.48 3.47 -4.13
N LEU A 307 -7.81 3.40 -4.22
CA LEU A 307 -8.72 3.81 -3.15
C LEU A 307 -9.16 2.67 -2.25
N ASP A 308 -9.18 1.45 -2.78
CA ASP A 308 -9.58 0.26 -2.04
C ASP A 308 -8.55 -0.10 -0.97
N THR A 309 -8.95 0.03 0.30
CA THR A 309 -8.16 -0.27 1.51
C THR A 309 -6.91 0.62 1.74
N ILE A 310 -6.31 1.17 0.68
CA ILE A 310 -5.08 1.95 0.74
C ILE A 310 -5.35 3.41 1.06
N GLY A 311 -6.29 4.06 0.37
CA GLY A 311 -6.71 5.45 0.68
C GLY A 311 -7.21 5.60 2.12
N SER A 312 -7.79 4.54 2.68
CA SER A 312 -8.26 4.46 4.06
C SER A 312 -7.16 4.18 5.09
N SER A 313 -5.96 3.74 4.70
CA SER A 313 -4.84 3.53 5.63
C SER A 313 -4.12 4.82 6.02
N TYR A 314 -4.37 5.91 5.29
CA TYR A 314 -3.67 7.21 5.41
C TYR A 314 -4.47 8.31 6.07
N MET A 315 -5.52 7.94 6.78
CA MET A 315 -6.32 8.93 7.48
C MET A 315 -5.39 9.59 8.53
N GLY A 316 -5.17 10.90 8.40
CA GLY A 316 -4.48 11.75 9.38
C GLY A 316 -5.47 12.62 10.12
N ARG A 317 -5.05 13.38 11.15
CA ARG A 317 -5.94 14.33 11.86
C ARG A 317 -6.73 15.23 10.90
N ASP A 318 -6.06 15.61 9.82
CA ASP A 318 -6.63 16.44 8.80
C ASP A 318 -7.04 15.62 7.57
N GLY A 319 -7.22 14.30 7.54
CA GLY A 319 -7.62 13.59 6.28
C GLY A 319 -6.62 13.70 5.10
N ALA A 320 -6.81 12.88 4.07
CA ALA A 320 -5.96 12.93 2.87
C ALA A 320 -6.63 12.23 1.68
N SER A 321 -7.13 13.01 0.72
CA SER A 321 -7.60 12.47 -0.57
C SER A 321 -7.01 13.30 -1.72
N PHE A 322 -5.74 13.00 -2.02
CA PHE A 322 -5.05 13.48 -3.20
C PHE A 322 -5.56 12.69 -4.41
N LEU A 323 -6.62 13.18 -5.02
CA LEU A 323 -7.28 12.57 -6.18
C LEU A 323 -6.72 13.07 -7.52
N ASP A 324 -5.73 13.98 -7.51
CA ASP A 324 -5.05 14.49 -8.70
C ASP A 324 -4.03 13.48 -9.24
N ASP A 325 -3.42 13.77 -10.39
CA ASP A 325 -2.52 12.84 -11.07
C ASP A 325 -1.39 12.32 -10.16
N GLN A 326 -0.76 13.23 -9.39
CA GLN A 326 0.31 12.86 -8.49
C GLN A 326 -0.19 12.12 -7.25
N GLY A 327 -1.36 12.51 -6.74
CA GLY A 327 -2.02 11.87 -5.62
C GLY A 327 -2.43 10.43 -5.91
N MET A 328 -3.03 10.19 -7.09
CA MET A 328 -3.39 8.86 -7.54
C MET A 328 -2.15 7.98 -7.71
N ASP A 329 -1.08 8.48 -8.36
CA ASP A 329 0.19 7.74 -8.46
C ASP A 329 0.77 7.44 -7.07
N SER A 330 0.61 8.34 -6.10
CA SER A 330 1.05 8.11 -4.73
C SER A 330 0.29 6.98 -4.04
N LEU A 331 -1.04 6.93 -4.21
CA LEU A 331 -1.90 5.90 -3.65
C LEU A 331 -1.66 4.54 -4.32
N ILE A 332 -1.48 4.52 -5.64
CA ILE A 332 -1.09 3.30 -6.37
C ILE A 332 0.29 2.81 -5.91
N GLY A 333 1.26 3.72 -5.84
CA GLY A 333 2.62 3.43 -5.37
C GLY A 333 2.65 2.93 -3.93
N CYS A 334 1.64 3.29 -3.14
CA CYS A 334 1.40 2.63 -1.87
C CYS A 334 1.03 1.16 -2.02
N GLY A 335 -0.11 0.93 -2.69
CA GLY A 335 -0.74 -0.38 -2.74
C GLY A 335 0.13 -1.44 -3.36
N LEU A 336 0.76 -1.07 -4.47
CA LEU A 336 1.43 -2.00 -5.36
C LEU A 336 2.55 -2.79 -4.66
N ALA A 337 3.27 -2.18 -3.73
CA ALA A 337 4.31 -2.90 -3.02
C ALA A 337 3.76 -3.96 -2.04
N ASN A 338 2.49 -3.84 -1.59
CA ASN A 338 1.81 -4.93 -0.88
C ASN A 338 1.40 -6.01 -1.87
N ASP A 339 0.82 -5.59 -3.00
CA ASP A 339 0.31 -6.52 -3.99
C ASP A 339 1.42 -7.44 -4.54
N VAL A 340 2.65 -6.93 -4.68
CA VAL A 340 3.86 -7.71 -4.99
C VAL A 340 4.22 -8.72 -3.90
N MET A 341 4.13 -8.33 -2.63
CA MET A 341 4.56 -9.19 -1.52
C MET A 341 3.52 -10.25 -1.16
N ASP A 342 2.23 -9.94 -1.37
CA ASP A 342 1.13 -10.76 -0.90
C ASP A 342 0.51 -11.63 -2.00
N LEU A 343 0.93 -11.54 -3.28
CA LEU A 343 0.27 -12.25 -4.39
C LEU A 343 0.06 -13.76 -4.13
N HIS A 344 1.08 -14.47 -3.65
CA HIS A 344 0.96 -15.88 -3.28
C HIS A 344 -0.12 -16.08 -2.20
N THR A 345 -0.04 -15.31 -1.11
CA THR A 345 -0.99 -15.39 0.01
C THR A 345 -2.40 -15.01 -0.42
N ASP A 346 -2.56 -13.98 -1.24
CA ASP A 346 -3.84 -13.49 -1.75
C ASP A 346 -4.52 -14.52 -2.65
N ILE A 347 -3.74 -15.30 -3.43
CA ILE A 347 -4.28 -16.45 -4.17
C ILE A 347 -4.83 -17.49 -3.21
N PHE A 348 -4.05 -17.90 -2.20
CA PHE A 348 -4.45 -18.98 -1.27
C PHE A 348 -5.51 -18.58 -0.23
N THR A 349 -5.70 -17.28 -0.02
CA THR A 349 -6.78 -16.72 0.81
C THR A 349 -7.97 -16.23 0.00
N GLY A 350 -7.90 -16.33 -1.33
CA GLY A 350 -8.93 -15.86 -2.25
C GLY A 350 -9.21 -14.35 -2.20
N GLU A 351 -8.23 -13.54 -1.79
CA GLU A 351 -8.30 -12.08 -1.93
C GLU A 351 -8.26 -11.71 -3.42
N THR A 352 -9.34 -11.13 -3.92
CA THR A 352 -9.53 -10.89 -5.36
C THR A 352 -9.03 -9.52 -5.82
N ARG A 353 -8.68 -8.62 -4.90
CA ARG A 353 -8.44 -7.19 -5.22
C ARG A 353 -6.96 -6.80 -5.33
N ASN A 354 -6.06 -7.78 -5.39
CA ASN A 354 -4.63 -7.54 -5.60
C ASN A 354 -4.35 -7.03 -7.03
N LEU A 355 -3.63 -5.91 -7.19
CA LEU A 355 -3.47 -5.27 -8.50
C LEU A 355 -2.75 -6.13 -9.53
N ILE A 356 -1.82 -6.99 -9.11
CA ILE A 356 -1.09 -7.86 -10.04
C ILE A 356 -2.06 -8.86 -10.68
N ARG A 357 -3.00 -9.38 -9.88
CA ARG A 357 -4.07 -10.28 -10.33
C ARG A 357 -5.03 -9.64 -11.32
N LEU A 358 -5.23 -8.34 -11.20
CA LEU A 358 -6.21 -7.61 -11.99
C LEU A 358 -5.62 -7.01 -13.28
N VAL A 359 -4.32 -6.73 -13.32
CA VAL A 359 -3.71 -6.06 -14.47
C VAL A 359 -2.98 -7.03 -15.40
N TYR A 360 -2.37 -8.09 -14.85
CA TYR A 360 -1.48 -8.94 -15.62
C TYR A 360 -2.11 -10.33 -15.87
N PRO A 361 -2.22 -10.74 -17.14
CA PRO A 361 -2.81 -12.03 -17.49
C PRO A 361 -1.88 -13.19 -17.12
N SER A 362 -2.46 -14.38 -16.98
CA SER A 362 -1.71 -15.63 -16.77
C SER A 362 -1.21 -16.21 -18.09
N GLY A 363 -0.27 -17.16 -18.01
CA GLY A 363 0.24 -17.89 -19.17
C GLY A 363 1.35 -17.16 -19.94
N TYR A 364 1.98 -16.17 -19.30
CA TYR A 364 3.18 -15.55 -19.85
C TYR A 364 4.33 -16.55 -19.93
N SER A 365 5.16 -16.42 -20.95
CA SER A 365 6.47 -17.08 -20.91
C SER A 365 7.31 -16.44 -19.80
N MET A 366 8.20 -17.21 -19.17
CA MET A 366 9.06 -16.67 -18.11
C MET A 366 9.82 -15.39 -18.55
N PRO A 367 10.39 -15.28 -19.77
CA PRO A 367 11.00 -14.02 -20.23
C PRO A 367 10.02 -12.84 -20.27
N HIS A 368 8.77 -13.06 -20.66
CA HIS A 368 7.74 -12.03 -20.68
C HIS A 368 7.34 -11.62 -19.25
N ALA A 369 7.20 -12.59 -18.35
CA ALA A 369 6.89 -12.34 -16.94
C ALA A 369 8.04 -11.58 -16.24
N ILE A 370 9.29 -11.94 -16.51
CA ILE A 370 10.49 -11.22 -16.03
C ILE A 370 10.46 -9.77 -16.52
N GLN A 371 10.22 -9.55 -17.80
CA GLN A 371 10.20 -8.19 -18.35
C GLN A 371 9.05 -7.37 -17.75
N THR A 372 7.87 -7.97 -17.56
CA THR A 372 6.72 -7.35 -16.87
C THR A 372 7.10 -6.90 -15.47
N MET A 373 7.61 -7.81 -14.63
CA MET A 373 7.97 -7.47 -13.26
C MET A 373 9.19 -6.56 -13.14
N SER A 374 10.10 -6.61 -14.11
CA SER A 374 11.19 -5.63 -14.23
C SER A 374 10.65 -4.22 -14.48
N THR A 375 9.64 -4.11 -15.35
CA THR A 375 8.99 -2.83 -15.62
C THR A 375 8.22 -2.34 -14.39
N VAL A 376 7.43 -3.19 -13.73
CA VAL A 376 6.74 -2.89 -12.46
C VAL A 376 7.73 -2.35 -11.42
N LEU A 377 8.81 -3.10 -11.12
CA LEU A 377 9.84 -2.68 -10.17
C LEU A 377 10.45 -1.32 -10.54
N SER A 378 10.80 -1.12 -11.82
CA SER A 378 11.40 0.14 -12.27
C SER A 378 10.45 1.32 -12.12
N SER A 379 9.16 1.13 -12.44
CA SER A 379 8.13 2.16 -12.34
C SER A 379 7.86 2.54 -10.89
N MET A 380 7.87 1.56 -9.97
CA MET A 380 7.78 1.79 -8.53
C MET A 380 8.96 2.57 -7.98
N LEU A 381 10.19 2.20 -8.37
CA LEU A 381 11.39 2.94 -7.96
C LEU A 381 11.35 4.39 -8.51
N CYS A 382 10.91 4.58 -9.76
CA CYS A 382 10.70 5.91 -10.30
C CYS A 382 9.65 6.69 -9.50
N GLU A 383 8.56 6.05 -9.06
CA GLU A 383 7.56 6.68 -8.20
C GLU A 383 8.11 7.07 -6.83
N ILE A 384 8.92 6.23 -6.20
CA ILE A 384 9.57 6.58 -4.93
C ILE A 384 10.44 7.83 -5.06
N LEU A 385 11.17 7.99 -6.17
CA LEU A 385 11.94 9.20 -6.43
C LEU A 385 11.03 10.40 -6.62
N ARG A 386 9.97 10.27 -7.43
CA ARG A 386 8.98 11.35 -7.62
C ARG A 386 8.31 11.73 -6.31
N GLY A 387 7.93 10.75 -5.48
CA GLY A 387 7.39 10.95 -4.14
C GLY A 387 8.34 11.75 -3.26
N HIS A 388 9.62 11.36 -3.19
CA HIS A 388 10.62 12.13 -2.46
C HIS A 388 10.82 13.54 -3.02
N HIS A 389 10.76 13.73 -4.34
CA HIS A 389 10.84 15.05 -4.96
C HIS A 389 9.65 15.93 -4.54
N ARG A 390 8.42 15.42 -4.70
CA ARG A 390 7.18 16.08 -4.30
C ARG A 390 7.21 16.45 -2.82
N ALA A 391 7.59 15.50 -1.96
CA ALA A 391 7.72 15.70 -0.53
C ALA A 391 8.77 16.79 -0.18
N ARG A 392 9.98 16.67 -0.74
CA ARG A 392 11.12 17.46 -0.28
C ARG A 392 11.21 18.85 -0.90
N LEU A 393 10.86 18.96 -2.17
CA LEU A 393 11.05 20.16 -2.98
C LEU A 393 9.74 20.91 -3.22
N SER A 394 8.61 20.19 -3.30
CA SER A 394 7.29 20.78 -3.52
C SER A 394 6.45 20.87 -2.24
N ASN A 395 6.95 20.36 -1.11
CA ASN A 395 6.22 20.27 0.16
C ASN A 395 4.87 19.54 0.05
N ARG A 396 4.75 18.63 -0.94
CA ARG A 396 3.54 17.87 -1.21
C ARG A 396 3.47 16.62 -0.36
N GLU A 397 2.32 16.41 0.24
CA GLU A 397 2.17 15.42 1.29
C GLU A 397 2.03 13.99 0.78
N ASP A 398 1.32 13.84 -0.33
CA ASP A 398 1.18 12.59 -1.09
C ASP A 398 2.54 11.97 -1.43
N GLY A 399 3.56 12.78 -1.70
CA GLY A 399 4.89 12.26 -2.03
C GLY A 399 5.58 11.54 -0.87
N ARG A 400 5.20 11.84 0.37
CA ARG A 400 5.72 11.19 1.58
C ARG A 400 5.09 9.83 1.79
N ILE A 401 3.86 9.67 1.33
CA ILE A 401 3.10 8.42 1.35
C ILE A 401 3.77 7.40 0.41
N SER A 402 3.94 7.74 -0.86
CA SER A 402 4.53 6.81 -1.83
C SER A 402 6.00 6.48 -1.54
N SER A 403 6.77 7.45 -1.02
CA SER A 403 8.17 7.20 -0.67
C SER A 403 8.39 6.34 0.59
N SER A 404 7.34 6.07 1.37
CA SER A 404 7.40 5.31 2.62
C SER A 404 6.58 4.02 2.61
N SER A 405 5.89 3.72 1.50
CA SER A 405 5.00 2.56 1.40
C SER A 405 5.71 1.22 1.37
N PRO A 406 6.79 1.00 0.60
CA PRO A 406 7.37 -0.34 0.56
C PRO A 406 7.90 -0.85 1.92
N PRO A 407 8.45 0.02 2.80
CA PRO A 407 8.76 -0.31 4.18
C PRO A 407 7.63 -0.91 5.03
N TYR A 408 6.39 -0.53 4.77
CA TYR A 408 5.22 -1.03 5.51
C TYR A 408 4.89 -2.48 5.15
N ASN A 409 5.32 -2.94 3.99
CA ASN A 409 4.82 -4.20 3.46
C ASN A 409 5.55 -5.40 4.08
N PHE A 410 6.80 -5.21 4.48
CA PHE A 410 7.54 -6.20 5.29
C PHE A 410 6.99 -6.34 6.71
N CYS A 411 6.32 -5.31 7.24
CA CYS A 411 5.63 -5.42 8.53
C CYS A 411 4.16 -5.86 8.39
N ARG A 412 3.53 -5.60 7.22
CA ARG A 412 2.13 -5.93 6.90
C ARG A 412 1.87 -7.34 6.42
N ALA A 413 2.75 -7.92 5.60
CA ALA A 413 2.45 -9.13 4.83
C ALA A 413 1.77 -10.17 5.73
N ARG A 414 0.50 -10.44 5.42
CA ARG A 414 -0.41 -11.14 6.34
C ARG A 414 0.22 -12.49 6.69
N HIS A 415 0.41 -12.76 7.99
CA HIS A 415 0.96 -14.01 8.53
C HIS A 415 2.46 -14.28 8.36
N ARG A 416 3.26 -13.31 7.89
CA ARG A 416 4.74 -13.35 7.98
C ARG A 416 5.35 -14.69 7.61
N ARG A 417 4.93 -15.22 6.46
CA ARG A 417 5.58 -16.33 5.78
C ARG A 417 6.36 -15.80 4.59
N ILE A 418 6.97 -14.63 4.75
CA ILE A 418 7.61 -13.92 3.66
C ILE A 418 8.81 -14.75 3.18
N PHE A 419 9.64 -15.19 4.13
CA PHE A 419 10.79 -16.00 3.81
C PHE A 419 10.40 -17.46 3.57
N GLU A 420 9.37 -18.00 4.25
CA GLU A 420 8.81 -19.32 3.92
C GLU A 420 8.32 -19.39 2.47
N THR A 421 7.66 -18.35 1.96
CA THR A 421 7.26 -18.29 0.55
C THR A 421 8.49 -18.27 -0.36
N LEU A 422 9.49 -17.43 -0.07
CA LEU A 422 10.72 -17.43 -0.86
C LEU A 422 11.41 -18.80 -0.88
N GLU A 423 11.40 -19.52 0.23
CA GLU A 423 11.89 -20.90 0.32
C GLU A 423 11.15 -21.83 -0.63
N ILE A 424 9.80 -21.85 -0.59
CA ILE A 424 8.94 -22.66 -1.48
C ILE A 424 9.38 -22.50 -2.95
N TYR A 425 9.48 -21.25 -3.41
CA TYR A 425 9.79 -20.98 -4.81
C TYR A 425 11.26 -21.30 -5.14
N SER A 426 12.19 -20.98 -4.25
CA SER A 426 13.61 -21.25 -4.47
C SER A 426 13.96 -22.74 -4.50
N GLU A 427 13.27 -23.56 -3.72
CA GLU A 427 13.44 -25.02 -3.74
C GLU A 427 12.79 -25.65 -4.98
N ARG A 428 11.62 -25.12 -5.40
CA ARG A 428 10.91 -25.61 -6.58
C ARG A 428 11.61 -25.26 -7.90
N TYR A 429 12.25 -24.10 -7.97
CA TYR A 429 12.86 -23.56 -9.19
C TYR A 429 14.34 -23.25 -8.97
N PRO A 430 15.27 -24.12 -9.44
CA PRO A 430 16.71 -23.90 -9.31
C PRO A 430 17.21 -22.56 -9.90
N GLN A 431 16.51 -22.04 -10.91
CA GLN A 431 16.79 -20.77 -11.57
C GLN A 431 16.27 -19.54 -10.80
N PHE A 432 15.59 -19.74 -9.67
CA PHE A 432 14.92 -18.66 -8.92
C PHE A 432 15.83 -17.46 -8.74
N TRP A 433 17.01 -17.65 -8.16
CA TRP A 433 17.97 -16.57 -7.91
C TRP A 433 18.53 -15.95 -9.19
N GLU A 434 18.67 -16.72 -10.28
CA GLU A 434 19.07 -16.16 -11.58
C GLU A 434 18.01 -15.18 -12.09
N TRP A 435 16.73 -15.54 -11.98
CA TRP A 435 15.62 -14.66 -12.35
C TRP A 435 15.50 -13.43 -11.45
N VAL A 436 15.76 -13.56 -10.14
CA VAL A 436 15.85 -12.41 -9.22
C VAL A 436 16.87 -11.39 -9.73
N TRP A 437 18.08 -11.85 -10.09
CA TRP A 437 19.14 -10.98 -10.59
C TRP A 437 18.83 -10.43 -11.99
N GLU A 438 18.16 -11.19 -12.85
CA GLU A 438 17.72 -10.71 -14.16
C GLU A 438 16.70 -9.58 -14.03
N ILE A 439 15.66 -9.77 -13.21
CA ILE A 439 14.65 -8.74 -12.91
C ILE A 439 15.32 -7.49 -12.33
N TYR A 440 16.20 -7.67 -11.36
CA TYR A 440 16.98 -6.58 -10.76
C TYR A 440 17.74 -5.76 -11.81
N ASN A 441 18.52 -6.43 -12.66
CA ASN A 441 19.37 -5.79 -13.66
C ASN A 441 18.54 -5.07 -14.73
N ASN A 442 17.45 -5.69 -15.17
CA ASN A 442 16.52 -5.12 -16.14
C ASN A 442 15.81 -3.90 -15.56
N ALA A 443 15.32 -3.97 -14.32
CA ALA A 443 14.71 -2.84 -13.64
C ALA A 443 15.71 -1.69 -13.46
N LYS A 444 16.93 -1.98 -12.95
CA LYS A 444 18.02 -1.01 -12.79
C LYS A 444 18.38 -0.31 -14.11
N ALA A 445 18.35 -1.04 -15.22
CA ALA A 445 18.60 -0.47 -16.55
C ALA A 445 17.49 0.47 -17.03
N GLN A 446 16.24 0.21 -16.62
CA GLN A 446 15.07 1.02 -16.97
C GLN A 446 14.96 2.31 -16.15
N VAL A 447 15.56 2.41 -14.95
CA VAL A 447 15.54 3.64 -14.12
C VAL A 447 16.35 4.79 -14.75
N THR A 448 15.70 5.49 -15.67
CA THR A 448 16.28 6.54 -16.53
C THR A 448 15.47 7.84 -16.42
N ALA A 449 15.96 8.93 -17.01
CA ALA A 449 15.22 10.19 -17.05
C ALA A 449 13.85 10.05 -17.74
N ALA A 450 13.74 9.20 -18.77
CA ALA A 450 12.48 8.91 -19.44
C ALA A 450 11.49 8.15 -18.54
N ALA A 451 11.97 7.18 -17.75
CA ALA A 451 11.14 6.47 -16.77
C ALA A 451 10.68 7.39 -15.65
N LEU A 452 11.55 8.30 -15.20
CA LEU A 452 11.19 9.29 -14.19
C LEU A 452 10.11 10.27 -14.66
N ALA A 453 10.14 10.64 -15.95
CA ALA A 453 9.14 11.46 -16.60
C ALA A 453 7.81 10.72 -16.88
N GLU A 454 7.80 9.39 -16.81
CA GLU A 454 6.62 8.55 -17.02
C GLU A 454 5.86 8.37 -15.69
N PRO A 455 4.59 8.80 -15.60
CA PRO A 455 3.74 8.54 -14.43
C PRO A 455 3.55 7.05 -14.10
N LEU A 456 3.22 6.71 -12.85
CA LEU A 456 3.16 5.32 -12.38
C LEU A 456 2.10 4.52 -13.13
N VAL A 457 0.84 4.97 -13.23
CA VAL A 457 -0.19 4.21 -13.97
C VAL A 457 0.21 3.95 -15.43
N CYS A 458 0.92 4.88 -16.08
CA CYS A 458 1.43 4.65 -17.43
C CYS A 458 2.52 3.58 -17.45
N GLY A 459 3.40 3.54 -16.45
CA GLY A 459 4.37 2.46 -16.27
C GLY A 459 3.72 1.09 -16.08
N LEU A 460 2.62 1.02 -15.32
CA LEU A 460 1.86 -0.23 -15.11
C LEU A 460 1.20 -0.73 -16.39
N LYS A 461 0.60 0.16 -17.18
CA LYS A 461 0.07 -0.17 -18.51
C LYS A 461 1.17 -0.55 -19.49
N ARG A 462 2.32 0.11 -19.45
CA ARG A 462 3.48 -0.24 -20.29
C ARG A 462 4.04 -1.62 -19.94
N ALA A 463 3.93 -2.05 -18.68
CA ALA A 463 4.26 -3.42 -18.31
C ALA A 463 3.33 -4.44 -18.99
N VAL A 464 2.07 -4.09 -19.28
CA VAL A 464 1.19 -4.96 -20.09
C VAL A 464 1.62 -4.97 -21.57
N THR A 465 1.94 -3.82 -22.14
CA THR A 465 2.30 -3.71 -23.57
C THR A 465 3.73 -4.12 -23.89
N GLN A 466 4.60 -4.25 -22.87
CA GLN A 466 6.04 -4.41 -23.01
C GLN A 466 6.69 -3.27 -23.81
N GLY A 467 6.09 -2.07 -23.75
CA GLY A 467 6.56 -0.91 -24.49
C GLY A 467 7.96 -0.46 -24.06
N SER A 468 8.79 -0.08 -25.02
CA SER A 468 10.13 0.46 -24.75
C SER A 468 10.07 1.95 -24.36
N LEU A 469 10.85 2.32 -23.35
CA LEU A 469 11.12 3.73 -23.05
C LEU A 469 12.07 4.36 -24.07
N PRO A 470 11.94 5.65 -24.37
CA PRO A 470 12.94 6.35 -25.18
C PRO A 470 14.31 6.37 -24.48
N ALA A 471 15.37 6.28 -25.26
CA ALA A 471 16.74 6.32 -24.74
C ALA A 471 16.99 7.60 -23.94
N SER A 472 17.49 7.44 -22.71
CA SER A 472 17.80 8.58 -21.84
C SER A 472 18.80 8.19 -20.74
N PRO A 473 19.50 9.16 -20.11
CA PRO A 473 20.49 8.88 -19.08
C PRO A 473 19.90 8.20 -17.84
N ARG A 474 20.69 7.37 -17.17
CA ARG A 474 20.34 6.76 -15.88
C ARG A 474 20.36 7.78 -14.75
N THR A 475 19.47 7.61 -13.78
CA THR A 475 19.50 8.41 -12.55
C THR A 475 20.61 7.95 -11.60
N THR A 476 21.16 8.89 -10.83
CA THR A 476 22.16 8.60 -9.78
C THR A 476 21.54 8.49 -8.38
N TYR A 477 20.25 8.80 -8.22
CA TYR A 477 19.57 8.82 -6.92
C TYR A 477 19.67 7.47 -6.19
N PHE A 478 19.49 6.38 -6.91
CA PHE A 478 19.48 5.02 -6.35
C PHE A 478 20.86 4.38 -6.19
N LYS A 479 21.97 5.13 -6.37
CA LYS A 479 23.33 4.54 -6.27
C LYS A 479 23.56 3.81 -4.93
N ALA A 480 23.13 4.39 -3.81
CA ALA A 480 23.27 3.77 -2.49
C ALA A 480 22.34 2.56 -2.30
N TYR A 481 21.19 2.58 -2.97
CA TYR A 481 20.25 1.46 -2.98
C TYR A 481 20.83 0.27 -3.76
N TRP A 482 21.40 0.50 -4.94
CA TRP A 482 22.08 -0.52 -5.73
C TRP A 482 23.25 -1.15 -4.98
N SER A 483 24.09 -0.33 -4.35
CA SER A 483 25.21 -0.80 -3.50
C SER A 483 24.73 -1.67 -2.34
N MET A 484 23.58 -1.37 -1.73
CA MET A 484 23.03 -2.18 -0.64
C MET A 484 22.62 -3.60 -1.12
N ILE A 485 22.14 -3.73 -2.36
CA ILE A 485 21.76 -5.02 -2.95
C ILE A 485 22.96 -5.76 -3.56
N GLU A 486 23.93 -5.03 -4.13
CA GLU A 486 25.07 -5.60 -4.85
C GLU A 486 26.23 -5.96 -3.91
N ASP A 487 26.57 -5.06 -2.98
CA ASP A 487 27.69 -5.25 -2.07
C ASP A 487 27.28 -6.05 -0.81
N GLY A 488 25.97 -6.19 -0.58
CA GLY A 488 25.40 -6.88 0.58
C GLY A 488 26.03 -6.43 1.90
N VAL A 489 26.30 -7.39 2.79
CA VAL A 489 26.84 -7.16 4.14
C VAL A 489 28.21 -6.48 4.19
N ASP A 490 28.91 -6.42 3.06
CA ASP A 490 30.23 -5.79 2.96
C ASP A 490 30.19 -4.28 2.77
N GLN A 491 29.00 -3.70 2.63
CA GLN A 491 28.80 -2.25 2.52
C GLN A 491 29.49 -1.48 3.66
N ALA A 492 30.32 -0.50 3.31
CA ALA A 492 31.07 0.32 4.27
C ALA A 492 30.16 1.00 5.32
N ASP A 493 28.96 1.42 4.92
CA ASP A 493 27.98 2.04 5.80
C ASP A 493 27.53 1.09 6.93
N MET A 494 27.39 -0.21 6.65
CA MET A 494 27.00 -1.23 7.63
C MET A 494 28.07 -1.48 8.69
N LYS A 495 29.34 -1.27 8.31
CA LYS A 495 30.51 -1.40 9.20
C LYS A 495 30.74 -0.15 10.05
N SER A 496 30.07 0.96 9.74
CA SER A 496 30.17 2.21 10.52
C SER A 496 29.54 2.06 11.91
N ALA A 497 29.87 2.96 12.84
CA ALA A 497 29.25 3.01 14.17
C ALA A 497 27.74 3.35 14.14
N ARG A 498 27.24 3.91 13.02
CA ARG A 498 25.87 4.38 12.82
C ARG A 498 25.35 3.93 11.45
N PRO A 499 25.13 2.61 11.26
CA PRO A 499 24.72 2.06 9.97
C PRO A 499 23.38 2.66 9.54
N LEU A 500 23.26 3.07 8.27
CA LEU A 500 22.08 3.77 7.73
C LEU A 500 21.67 5.03 8.53
N GLY A 501 22.57 5.59 9.35
CA GLY A 501 22.31 6.76 10.18
C GLY A 501 21.56 6.51 11.49
N VAL A 502 21.32 5.25 11.87
CA VAL A 502 20.68 4.92 13.16
C VAL A 502 21.61 5.17 14.36
N PRO A 503 21.07 5.44 15.56
CA PRO A 503 21.89 5.58 16.76
C PRO A 503 22.62 4.26 17.13
N PRO A 504 23.71 4.34 17.92
CA PRO A 504 24.47 3.14 18.34
C PRO A 504 23.62 2.07 19.04
N SER A 505 22.58 2.47 19.78
CA SER A 505 21.66 1.55 20.47
C SER A 505 20.89 0.63 19.51
N LEU A 506 20.57 1.11 18.29
CA LEU A 506 19.86 0.34 17.27
C LEU A 506 20.78 -0.27 16.21
N ALA A 507 22.07 0.08 16.23
CA ALA A 507 23.04 -0.33 15.21
C ALA A 507 23.20 -1.86 15.11
N SER A 508 23.13 -2.58 16.24
CA SER A 508 23.20 -4.05 16.23
C SER A 508 22.01 -4.67 15.50
N ILE A 509 20.80 -4.15 15.75
CA ILE A 509 19.57 -4.65 15.12
C ILE A 509 19.62 -4.47 13.61
N ILE A 510 19.95 -3.27 13.13
CA ILE A 510 20.05 -2.98 11.69
C ILE A 510 21.06 -3.91 11.00
N ARG A 511 22.22 -4.15 11.61
CA ARG A 511 23.21 -5.09 11.03
C ARG A 511 22.70 -6.52 11.00
N LYS A 512 22.00 -6.97 12.05
CA LYS A 512 21.42 -8.33 12.10
C LYS A 512 20.32 -8.50 11.05
N ILE A 513 19.41 -7.53 10.90
CA ILE A 513 18.37 -7.53 9.87
C ILE A 513 19.03 -7.59 8.49
N HIS A 514 19.98 -6.70 8.22
CA HIS A 514 20.68 -6.67 6.94
C HIS A 514 21.44 -7.98 6.65
N ASN A 515 22.13 -8.55 7.63
CA ASN A 515 22.81 -9.83 7.48
C ASN A 515 21.83 -10.99 7.24
N LEU A 516 20.68 -10.99 7.91
CA LEU A 516 19.63 -11.99 7.71
C LEU A 516 19.06 -11.89 6.29
N TRP A 517 18.62 -10.71 5.90
CA TRP A 517 17.92 -10.46 4.62
C TRP A 517 18.84 -10.42 3.40
N HIS A 518 20.16 -10.56 3.58
CA HIS A 518 21.12 -10.49 2.48
C HIS A 518 22.19 -11.57 2.55
N GLY A 519 22.99 -11.60 3.63
CA GLY A 519 24.10 -12.53 3.78
C GLY A 519 23.62 -13.97 3.93
N GLN A 520 22.78 -14.22 4.94
CA GLN A 520 22.22 -15.54 5.20
C GLN A 520 21.21 -15.95 4.11
N LEU A 521 20.45 -14.99 3.56
CA LEU A 521 19.48 -15.28 2.49
C LEU A 521 20.13 -15.90 1.24
N LEU A 522 21.38 -15.53 0.92
CA LEU A 522 22.12 -16.09 -0.22
C LEU A 522 23.01 -17.29 0.13
N ASP A 523 23.09 -17.68 1.41
CA ASP A 523 23.91 -18.82 1.85
C ASP A 523 23.35 -20.15 1.28
N THR A 524 24.13 -20.85 0.48
CA THR A 524 23.68 -22.11 -0.14
C THR A 524 23.66 -23.30 0.83
N SER A 525 24.15 -23.12 2.06
CA SER A 525 24.21 -24.17 3.09
C SER A 525 23.01 -24.16 4.05
N LYS A 526 22.01 -23.31 3.82
CA LYS A 526 20.77 -23.29 4.60
C LYS A 526 20.08 -24.65 4.57
N ALA A 527 19.68 -25.13 5.75
CA ALA A 527 18.82 -26.32 5.85
C ALA A 527 17.38 -25.96 5.45
N SER A 528 16.64 -26.95 4.95
CA SER A 528 15.20 -26.78 4.66
C SER A 528 14.43 -26.42 5.93
N GLY A 529 13.37 -25.63 5.76
CA GLY A 529 12.65 -24.93 6.82
C GLY A 529 13.29 -23.59 7.22
N TRP A 530 14.26 -23.07 6.45
CA TRP A 530 14.94 -21.81 6.77
C TRP A 530 14.02 -20.60 6.69
N GLY A 531 12.99 -20.65 5.85
CA GLY A 531 12.07 -19.54 5.65
C GLY A 531 11.33 -19.18 6.94
N ARG A 532 10.73 -20.18 7.60
CA ARG A 532 10.06 -19.99 8.91
C ARG A 532 11.01 -19.44 9.98
N GLU A 533 12.26 -19.91 9.98
CA GLU A 533 13.28 -19.42 10.91
C GLU A 533 13.61 -17.95 10.63
N PHE A 534 13.71 -17.56 9.36
CA PHE A 534 14.00 -16.19 8.94
C PHE A 534 12.86 -15.24 9.31
N ASP A 535 11.61 -15.64 9.06
CA ASP A 535 10.43 -14.89 9.46
C ASP A 535 10.45 -14.63 10.97
N SER A 536 10.60 -15.68 11.79
CA SER A 536 10.67 -15.54 13.26
C SER A 536 11.82 -14.64 13.75
N LYS A 537 13.02 -14.76 13.16
CA LYS A 537 14.17 -13.92 13.51
C LYS A 537 13.95 -12.45 13.12
N SER A 538 13.38 -12.22 11.94
CA SER A 538 13.05 -10.90 11.42
C SER A 538 12.09 -10.18 12.38
N ASP A 539 11.05 -10.88 12.82
CA ASP A 539 10.03 -10.40 13.74
C ASP A 539 10.60 -10.04 15.09
N LYS A 540 11.43 -10.93 15.63
CA LYS A 540 12.12 -10.70 16.89
C LYS A 540 12.99 -9.44 16.83
N LEU A 541 13.77 -9.27 15.77
CA LEU A 541 14.62 -8.09 15.60
C LEU A 541 13.81 -6.79 15.49
N PHE A 542 12.66 -6.86 14.82
CA PHE A 542 11.73 -5.74 14.73
C PHE A 542 11.09 -5.41 16.10
N GLY A 543 10.71 -6.41 16.87
CA GLY A 543 10.20 -6.25 18.25
C GLY A 543 11.25 -5.68 19.20
N GLU A 544 12.48 -6.20 19.16
CA GLU A 544 13.63 -5.71 19.96
C GLU A 544 13.88 -4.22 19.71
N ALA A 545 13.71 -3.73 18.47
CA ALA A 545 13.85 -2.31 18.18
C ALA A 545 12.75 -1.48 18.84
N GLY A 546 11.51 -1.97 18.81
CA GLY A 546 10.38 -1.36 19.51
C GLY A 546 10.65 -1.25 21.01
N GLU A 547 11.12 -2.32 21.65
CA GLU A 547 11.44 -2.34 23.09
C GLU A 547 12.53 -1.32 23.46
N ILE A 548 13.61 -1.26 22.68
CA ILE A 548 14.71 -0.31 22.89
C ILE A 548 14.21 1.13 22.79
N LEU A 549 13.34 1.43 21.82
CA LEU A 549 12.78 2.77 21.61
C LEU A 549 11.74 3.14 22.68
N GLU A 550 10.88 2.19 23.06
CA GLU A 550 9.90 2.36 24.13
C GLU A 550 10.60 2.75 25.45
N ALA A 551 11.68 2.04 25.80
CA ALA A 551 12.44 2.27 27.03
C ALA A 551 13.14 3.65 27.11
N GLN A 552 13.27 4.38 26.00
CA GLN A 552 13.95 5.67 25.93
C GLN A 552 13.08 6.90 26.26
N GLY A 553 11.83 6.70 26.70
CA GLY A 553 10.98 7.81 27.18
C GLY A 553 9.54 7.79 26.69
N GLY A 554 9.06 6.70 26.08
CA GLY A 554 7.64 6.47 25.80
C GLY A 554 6.97 7.42 24.78
N SER A 555 7.74 8.17 24.01
CA SER A 555 7.24 9.01 22.91
C SER A 555 8.09 8.86 21.64
N VAL A 556 7.46 9.08 20.49
CA VAL A 556 8.13 9.05 19.18
C VAL A 556 9.18 10.16 19.13
N ASN A 557 10.42 9.78 18.86
CA ASN A 557 11.55 10.69 18.80
C ASN A 557 12.34 10.56 17.49
N ASP A 558 13.40 11.36 17.37
CA ASP A 558 14.30 11.41 16.22
C ASP A 558 14.94 10.05 15.88
N ASP A 559 15.13 9.19 16.89
CA ASP A 559 15.74 7.86 16.73
C ASP A 559 14.72 6.84 16.20
N ALA A 560 13.45 6.90 16.62
CA ALA A 560 12.37 6.12 16.03
C ALA A 560 12.21 6.46 14.53
N TYR A 561 12.27 7.75 14.18
CA TYR A 561 12.23 8.19 12.79
C TYR A 561 13.42 7.66 11.96
N ARG A 562 14.64 7.71 12.50
CA ARG A 562 15.83 7.16 11.83
C ARG A 562 15.76 5.65 11.66
N PHE A 563 15.24 4.93 12.66
CA PHE A 563 15.00 3.51 12.55
C PHE A 563 14.04 3.20 11.41
N CYS A 564 12.91 3.91 11.33
CA CYS A 564 11.90 3.71 10.28
C CYS A 564 12.48 3.91 8.87
N ILE A 565 13.30 4.95 8.68
CA ILE A 565 14.02 5.14 7.41
C ILE A 565 14.96 3.95 7.12
N ALA A 566 15.74 3.52 8.11
CA ALA A 566 16.70 2.43 7.93
C ALA A 566 16.01 1.09 7.65
N TYR A 567 15.05 0.71 8.48
CA TYR A 567 14.21 -0.48 8.31
C TYR A 567 13.51 -0.45 6.95
N GLY A 568 13.00 0.71 6.55
CA GLY A 568 12.36 0.86 5.27
C GLY A 568 13.28 0.72 4.07
N ARG A 569 14.50 1.23 4.15
CA ARG A 569 15.52 0.96 3.12
C ARG A 569 15.83 -0.52 3.03
N LEU A 570 15.97 -1.21 4.16
CA LEU A 570 16.23 -2.66 4.19
C LEU A 570 15.06 -3.47 3.62
N SER A 571 13.83 -3.01 3.86
CA SER A 571 12.60 -3.66 3.37
C SER A 571 12.46 -3.56 1.85
N MET A 572 13.21 -2.66 1.21
CA MET A 572 13.33 -2.61 -0.25
C MET A 572 14.52 -3.42 -0.78
N GLY A 573 15.25 -4.13 0.07
CA GLY A 573 16.45 -4.86 -0.31
C GLY A 573 16.19 -6.12 -1.14
N LEU A 574 17.17 -7.02 -1.14
CA LEU A 574 17.12 -8.25 -1.93
C LEU A 574 15.82 -9.08 -1.78
N PRO A 575 15.22 -9.26 -0.58
CA PRO A 575 13.99 -10.05 -0.48
C PRO A 575 12.83 -9.43 -1.25
N TYR A 576 12.69 -8.09 -1.26
CA TYR A 576 11.65 -7.40 -2.03
C TYR A 576 11.79 -7.63 -3.54
N VAL A 577 13.03 -7.62 -4.03
CA VAL A 577 13.31 -7.97 -5.44
C VAL A 577 12.99 -9.43 -5.72
N ALA A 578 13.23 -10.32 -4.75
CA ALA A 578 12.92 -11.74 -4.89
C ALA A 578 11.42 -12.01 -5.05
N TYR A 579 10.55 -11.20 -4.44
CA TYR A 579 9.10 -11.28 -4.64
C TYR A 579 8.65 -10.96 -6.06
N HIS A 580 9.36 -10.08 -6.76
CA HIS A 580 9.07 -9.86 -8.18
C HIS A 580 9.36 -11.10 -9.03
N ALA A 581 10.32 -11.96 -8.60
CA ALA A 581 10.55 -13.25 -9.25
C ALA A 581 9.47 -14.27 -8.87
N VAL A 582 8.98 -14.25 -7.63
CA VAL A 582 7.80 -15.03 -7.22
C VAL A 582 6.61 -14.68 -8.12
N ASP A 583 6.29 -13.40 -8.28
CA ASP A 583 5.17 -12.94 -9.11
C ASP A 583 5.35 -13.32 -10.59
N ALA A 584 6.58 -13.21 -11.10
CA ALA A 584 6.90 -13.63 -12.47
C ALA A 584 6.68 -15.15 -12.66
N ILE A 585 7.06 -15.97 -11.66
CA ILE A 585 6.78 -17.41 -11.66
C ILE A 585 5.28 -17.66 -11.60
N ILE A 586 4.55 -16.96 -10.73
CA ILE A 586 3.10 -17.11 -10.60
C ILE A 586 2.41 -16.80 -11.94
N MET A 587 2.80 -15.72 -12.61
CA MET A 587 2.26 -15.38 -13.94
C MET A 587 2.60 -16.41 -15.02
N ALA A 588 3.76 -17.06 -14.93
CA ALA A 588 4.22 -18.00 -15.95
C ALA A 588 3.74 -19.45 -15.73
N TYR A 589 3.69 -19.88 -14.47
CA TYR A 589 3.52 -21.29 -14.07
C TYR A 589 2.44 -21.51 -13.02
N GLY A 590 1.80 -20.44 -12.51
CA GLY A 590 0.85 -20.50 -11.41
C GLY A 590 1.52 -20.48 -10.03
N ALA A 591 0.72 -20.26 -8.99
CA ALA A 591 1.19 -20.27 -7.62
C ALA A 591 1.58 -21.68 -7.17
N VAL A 592 2.73 -21.79 -6.51
CA VAL A 592 3.17 -23.06 -5.91
C VAL A 592 2.32 -23.33 -4.67
N ALA A 593 1.78 -24.53 -4.54
CA ALA A 593 1.01 -24.94 -3.36
C ALA A 593 1.88 -24.87 -2.08
N PRO A 594 1.28 -24.55 -0.91
CA PRO A 594 2.00 -24.57 0.37
C PRO A 594 2.62 -25.94 0.65
N TRP A 595 3.74 -25.97 1.38
CA TRP A 595 4.48 -27.19 1.76
C TRP A 595 3.61 -28.33 2.30
N GLU A 596 2.55 -27.99 3.04
CA GLU A 596 1.65 -28.96 3.68
C GLU A 596 0.76 -29.69 2.66
N GLU A 597 0.39 -29.06 1.53
CA GLU A 597 -0.34 -29.72 0.43
C GLU A 597 0.58 -30.56 -0.47
N VAL A 598 1.87 -30.19 -0.56
CA VAL A 598 2.89 -30.96 -1.29
C VAL A 598 3.23 -32.28 -0.58
N LEU A 599 3.07 -32.33 0.75
CA LEU A 599 3.29 -33.52 1.57
C LEU A 599 2.05 -34.41 1.73
N GLU A 600 0.87 -33.91 1.35
CA GLU A 600 -0.40 -34.67 1.39
C GLU A 600 -0.89 -35.16 0.01
N ALA A 601 -0.16 -34.87 -1.08
CA ALA A 601 -0.44 -35.48 -2.37
C ALA A 601 -0.02 -36.97 -2.38
N PRO A 602 -0.94 -37.92 -2.64
CA PRO A 602 -0.68 -39.36 -2.58
C PRO A 602 0.32 -39.87 -3.63
#